data_AF-A0AAV9ZB98-F1
#
_entry.id   AF-A0AAV9ZB98-F1
#
_cell.length_a   1.000
_cell.length_b   1.000
_cell.length_c   1.000
_cell.angle_alpha   90.00
_cell.angle_beta   90.00
_cell.angle_gamma   90.00
#
_symmetry.space_group_name_H-M   'P 1'
#
loop_
_entity.id
_entity.type
_entity.pdbx_description
1 polymer ?
#
loop_
_entity_poly.entity_id
_entity_poly.type
_entity_poly.pdbx_seq_one_letter_code
_entity_poly.pdbx_strand_id
1 'polypeptide(L)'
;MNPQNPQRYATTQYLLGMGPMPPPTNTELAVAQLQHRMDQGAFANMGYMAPGPGYAPPQYISQPRDPIPSSQPPSLQLDVHVPEPAVQETATTQATAVPPTVLEISIDNIAPEDFLARICARMEIPDGDAQLGWKSSDDLKRDLPKRLSTEDDVKAAFDYFRPILLSKRRQKKIFMEIINLAKPAEKTAAAPKVTETAYRDELNIVKAALACEKHRGHNRWCYVRRDNEKGERCVPLGLEEVTLWARKLHEDKAKPENERELDDKCTKYPDVFKLDDMEKVAAEREERSKNRKKGNAAPEFHLHMPASMAGIFGDVSNAQPAPKRARDTEDSDNDSDDDAPAVSISDVLNVLHKKMPDLNYPQYEAALRGQGIAYANAIPRELLLLFARPTLRFLRVIRDLLVSLHPTRVEDAPSQRCSTLHERPPSNWAVIMRVVAAVMGWEKAEALRQWVLYSGMNEFKKETPRAFSEGREGEART
;
A
#
# COMPACT_ATOMS: atom_id res chain seq x y z
N MET A 1 -17.88 -35.45 12.58
CA MET A 1 -18.35 -34.84 11.32
C MET A 1 -18.94 -33.48 11.65
N ASN A 2 -18.43 -32.42 11.03
CA ASN A 2 -18.71 -31.03 11.43
C ASN A 2 -19.84 -30.43 10.55
N PRO A 3 -21.00 -30.02 11.11
CA PRO A 3 -22.13 -29.52 10.34
C PRO A 3 -22.00 -28.01 10.14
N GLN A 4 -21.17 -27.56 9.19
CA GLN A 4 -20.93 -26.12 8.98
C GLN A 4 -21.37 -25.56 7.63
N ASN A 5 -22.18 -26.26 6.82
CA ASN A 5 -22.80 -25.60 5.66
C ASN A 5 -24.09 -26.30 5.18
N PRO A 6 -25.28 -25.87 5.66
CA PRO A 6 -26.55 -26.50 5.29
C PRO A 6 -26.84 -26.41 3.78
N GLN A 7 -26.32 -25.40 3.07
CA GLN A 7 -26.52 -25.29 1.63
C GLN A 7 -25.72 -26.31 0.81
N ARG A 8 -24.51 -26.68 1.27
CA ARG A 8 -23.73 -27.71 0.58
C ARG A 8 -24.39 -29.08 0.70
N TYR A 9 -24.96 -29.38 1.88
CA TYR A 9 -25.67 -30.65 2.12
C TYR A 9 -26.94 -30.79 1.28
N ALA A 10 -27.72 -29.72 1.12
CA ALA A 10 -28.91 -29.74 0.27
C ALA A 10 -28.56 -30.00 -1.21
N THR A 11 -27.44 -29.44 -1.68
CA THR A 11 -27.01 -29.59 -3.08
C THR A 11 -26.52 -31.03 -3.36
N THR A 12 -25.76 -31.64 -2.45
CA THR A 12 -25.33 -33.05 -2.60
C THR A 12 -26.49 -34.03 -2.48
N GLN A 13 -27.45 -33.79 -1.60
CA GLN A 13 -28.64 -34.64 -1.50
C GLN A 13 -29.54 -34.54 -2.74
N TYR A 14 -29.65 -33.36 -3.33
CA TYR A 14 -30.34 -33.18 -4.62
C TYR A 14 -29.63 -33.91 -5.76
N LEU A 15 -28.29 -33.79 -5.86
CA LEU A 15 -27.51 -34.49 -6.90
C LEU A 15 -27.57 -36.03 -6.78
N LEU A 16 -27.84 -36.54 -5.57
CA LEU A 16 -28.06 -37.97 -5.31
C LEU A 16 -29.53 -38.40 -5.41
N GLY A 17 -30.45 -37.49 -5.79
CA GLY A 17 -31.88 -37.78 -5.94
C GLY A 17 -32.63 -38.01 -4.63
N MET A 18 -32.04 -37.67 -3.49
CA MET A 18 -32.59 -37.94 -2.15
C MET A 18 -33.11 -36.68 -1.43
N GLY A 19 -33.03 -35.50 -2.07
CA GLY A 19 -33.46 -34.21 -1.49
C GLY A 19 -34.58 -33.54 -2.27
N PRO A 20 -35.37 -32.66 -1.62
CA PRO A 20 -36.35 -31.82 -2.33
C PRO A 20 -35.63 -30.99 -3.40
N MET A 21 -36.26 -30.87 -4.57
CA MET A 21 -35.74 -30.08 -5.68
C MET A 21 -35.52 -28.63 -5.20
N PRO A 22 -34.33 -28.04 -5.39
CA PRO A 22 -34.12 -26.65 -5.02
C PRO A 22 -35.10 -25.77 -5.80
N PRO A 23 -35.57 -24.66 -5.19
CA PRO A 23 -36.44 -23.72 -5.90
C PRO A 23 -35.69 -23.22 -7.16
N PRO A 24 -36.40 -23.07 -8.30
CA PRO A 24 -35.78 -22.65 -9.55
C PRO A 24 -35.10 -21.29 -9.39
N THR A 25 -33.92 -21.16 -9.96
CA THR A 25 -33.18 -19.91 -10.01
C THR A 25 -33.91 -18.88 -10.87
N ASN A 26 -33.64 -17.58 -10.65
CA ASN A 26 -34.20 -16.51 -11.49
C ASN A 26 -33.86 -16.69 -12.98
N THR A 27 -32.71 -17.29 -13.28
CA THR A 27 -32.29 -17.61 -14.65
C THR A 27 -33.17 -18.70 -15.25
N GLU A 28 -33.45 -19.78 -14.52
CA GLU A 28 -34.35 -20.86 -14.98
C GLU A 28 -35.79 -20.36 -15.15
N LEU A 29 -36.26 -19.49 -14.26
CA LEU A 29 -37.57 -18.83 -14.42
C LEU A 29 -37.62 -17.97 -15.68
N ALA A 30 -36.57 -17.20 -15.97
CA ALA A 30 -36.50 -16.38 -17.18
C ALA A 30 -36.46 -17.24 -18.47
N VAL A 31 -35.71 -18.34 -18.46
CA VAL A 31 -35.67 -19.30 -19.58
C VAL A 31 -37.03 -19.97 -19.78
N ALA A 32 -37.67 -20.42 -18.70
CA ALA A 32 -39.01 -21.03 -18.76
C ALA A 32 -40.05 -20.03 -19.29
N GLN A 33 -40.01 -18.78 -18.86
CA GLN A 33 -40.88 -17.72 -19.38
C GLN A 33 -40.63 -17.42 -20.87
N LEU A 34 -39.36 -17.41 -21.29
CA LEU A 34 -39.01 -17.21 -22.69
C LEU A 34 -39.50 -18.37 -23.56
N GLN A 35 -39.26 -19.60 -23.12
CA GLN A 35 -39.71 -20.83 -23.79
C GLN A 35 -41.24 -20.84 -23.93
N HIS A 36 -41.95 -20.55 -22.85
CA HIS A 36 -43.40 -20.43 -22.85
C HIS A 36 -43.90 -19.35 -23.83
N ARG A 37 -43.22 -18.21 -23.95
CA ARG A 37 -43.56 -17.18 -24.96
C ARG A 37 -43.29 -17.63 -26.39
N MET A 38 -42.24 -18.42 -26.62
CA MET A 38 -41.96 -18.99 -27.93
C MET A 38 -43.02 -20.03 -28.33
N ASP A 39 -43.40 -20.90 -27.41
CA ASP A 39 -44.40 -21.94 -27.64
C ASP A 39 -45.80 -21.35 -27.87
N GLN A 40 -46.10 -20.20 -27.26
CA GLN A 40 -47.33 -19.43 -27.52
C GLN A 40 -47.32 -18.65 -28.84
N GLY A 41 -46.28 -18.78 -29.67
CA GLY A 41 -46.20 -18.10 -30.95
C GLY A 41 -46.07 -16.57 -30.83
N ALA A 42 -45.69 -16.03 -29.67
CA ALA A 42 -45.61 -14.58 -29.43
C ALA A 42 -44.58 -13.89 -30.33
N PHE A 43 -43.61 -14.63 -30.86
CA PHE A 43 -42.62 -14.12 -31.82
C PHE A 43 -43.04 -14.28 -33.29
N ALA A 44 -44.03 -15.12 -33.59
CA ALA A 44 -44.52 -15.34 -34.95
C ALA A 44 -45.43 -14.18 -35.46
N ASN A 45 -45.80 -13.24 -34.59
CA ASN A 45 -46.71 -12.14 -34.91
C ASN A 45 -46.12 -10.74 -34.69
N MET A 46 -44.79 -10.58 -34.79
CA MET A 46 -44.14 -9.26 -34.95
C MET A 46 -44.08 -8.82 -36.43
N GLY A 47 -45.01 -9.31 -37.25
CA GLY A 47 -45.27 -8.73 -38.56
C GLY A 47 -46.05 -7.43 -38.37
N TYR A 48 -45.46 -6.33 -38.83
CA TYR A 48 -46.06 -5.01 -39.04
C TYR A 48 -47.58 -5.07 -39.31
N MET A 49 -48.40 -5.00 -38.27
CA MET A 49 -49.84 -4.85 -38.39
C MET A 49 -50.19 -3.47 -37.85
N ALA A 50 -50.69 -2.66 -38.77
CA ALA A 50 -51.30 -1.36 -38.53
C ALA A 50 -52.31 -1.43 -37.36
N PRO A 51 -52.54 -0.32 -36.64
CA PRO A 51 -53.44 -0.29 -35.51
C PRO A 51 -54.88 -0.59 -35.97
N GLY A 52 -55.30 -1.84 -35.78
CA GLY A 52 -56.68 -2.25 -35.94
C GLY A 52 -57.52 -1.72 -34.77
N PRO A 53 -58.73 -1.19 -35.02
CA PRO A 53 -59.61 -0.70 -33.97
C PRO A 53 -60.28 -1.89 -33.27
N GLY A 54 -60.21 -1.95 -31.94
CA GLY A 54 -61.29 -2.58 -31.16
C GLY A 54 -60.95 -3.72 -30.20
N TYR A 55 -59.69 -4.06 -29.91
CA TYR A 55 -59.41 -4.94 -28.78
C TYR A 55 -59.33 -4.15 -27.47
N ALA A 56 -60.47 -4.06 -26.77
CA ALA A 56 -60.51 -3.61 -25.40
C ALA A 56 -59.73 -4.61 -24.53
N PRO A 57 -58.63 -4.18 -23.87
CA PRO A 57 -57.86 -5.08 -23.02
C PRO A 57 -58.73 -5.58 -21.86
N PRO A 58 -58.56 -6.84 -21.42
CA PRO A 58 -59.28 -7.37 -20.26
C PRO A 58 -59.02 -6.46 -19.06
N GLN A 59 -60.09 -5.99 -18.43
CA GLN A 59 -60.02 -5.19 -17.22
C GLN A 59 -59.48 -6.07 -16.10
N TYR A 60 -58.16 -6.05 -15.92
CA TYR A 60 -57.54 -6.51 -14.70
C TYR A 60 -58.07 -5.64 -13.57
N ILE A 61 -58.86 -6.27 -12.70
CA ILE A 61 -59.31 -5.74 -11.42
C ILE A 61 -58.11 -5.09 -10.75
N SER A 62 -58.18 -3.76 -10.58
CA SER A 62 -57.21 -2.92 -9.90
C SER A 62 -57.14 -3.32 -8.43
N GLN A 63 -56.43 -4.40 -8.11
CA GLN A 63 -56.05 -4.67 -6.74
C GLN A 63 -55.20 -3.49 -6.25
N PRO A 64 -55.47 -2.94 -5.05
CA PRO A 64 -54.62 -1.94 -4.43
C PRO A 64 -53.19 -2.50 -4.40
N ARG A 65 -52.30 -1.96 -5.22
CA ARG A 65 -50.88 -2.29 -5.12
C ARG A 65 -50.42 -1.72 -3.79
N ASP A 66 -50.03 -2.61 -2.88
CA ASP A 66 -49.25 -2.21 -1.71
C ASP A 66 -48.11 -1.29 -2.19
N PRO A 67 -47.83 -0.19 -1.47
CA PRO A 67 -46.79 0.75 -1.86
C PRO A 67 -45.49 -0.03 -2.05
N ILE A 68 -45.01 -0.06 -3.29
CA ILE A 68 -43.75 -0.71 -3.64
C ILE A 68 -42.70 -0.10 -2.72
N PRO A 69 -42.00 -0.89 -1.88
CA PRO A 69 -40.97 -0.36 -1.00
C PRO A 69 -39.99 0.41 -1.89
N SER A 70 -39.83 1.71 -1.60
CA SER A 70 -38.92 2.58 -2.32
C SER A 70 -37.55 1.91 -2.33
N SER A 71 -37.13 1.40 -3.49
CA SER A 71 -35.83 0.81 -3.66
C SER A 71 -34.83 1.96 -3.58
N GLN A 72 -34.30 2.22 -2.39
CA GLN A 72 -33.18 3.14 -2.25
C GLN A 72 -32.07 2.67 -3.20
N PRO A 73 -31.48 3.58 -3.99
CA PRO A 73 -30.34 3.22 -4.82
C PRO A 73 -29.25 2.60 -3.93
N PRO A 74 -28.58 1.53 -4.39
CA PRO A 74 -27.55 0.87 -3.60
C PRO A 74 -26.46 1.89 -3.28
N SER A 75 -26.25 2.18 -1.99
CA SER A 75 -25.19 3.07 -1.53
C SER A 75 -23.83 2.48 -1.91
N LEU A 76 -22.93 3.28 -2.48
CA LEU A 76 -21.58 2.84 -2.82
C LEU A 76 -20.74 2.71 -1.54
N GLN A 77 -20.48 1.46 -1.14
CA GLN A 77 -19.63 1.15 0.01
C GLN A 77 -18.17 0.96 -0.42
N LEU A 78 -17.26 1.60 0.30
CA LEU A 78 -15.82 1.47 0.16
C LEU A 78 -15.23 0.92 1.45
N ASP A 79 -14.44 -0.15 1.31
CA ASP A 79 -13.63 -0.67 2.40
C ASP A 79 -12.39 0.20 2.56
N VAL A 80 -12.23 0.77 3.75
CA VAL A 80 -11.07 1.59 4.11
C VAL A 80 -10.23 0.82 5.11
N HIS A 81 -9.04 0.42 4.69
CA HIS A 81 -8.09 -0.31 5.50
C HIS A 81 -7.23 0.69 6.26
N VAL A 82 -7.43 0.74 7.57
CA VAL A 82 -6.64 1.57 8.47
C VAL A 82 -5.66 0.65 9.21
N PRO A 83 -4.34 0.90 9.11
CA PRO A 83 -3.37 0.17 9.91
C PRO A 83 -3.72 0.40 11.38
N GLU A 84 -3.93 -0.69 12.10
CA GLU A 84 -4.12 -0.59 13.54
C GLU A 84 -2.87 0.09 14.09
N PRO A 85 -3.00 1.13 14.96
CA PRO A 85 -1.84 1.69 15.61
C PRO A 85 -1.09 0.52 16.19
N ALA A 86 0.18 0.34 15.81
CA ALA A 86 0.99 -0.74 16.32
C ALA A 86 1.03 -0.55 17.83
N VAL A 87 0.08 -1.19 18.52
CA VAL A 87 0.12 -1.37 19.96
C VAL A 87 1.47 -1.99 20.13
N GLN A 88 2.35 -1.33 20.88
CA GLN A 88 3.70 -1.81 21.14
C GLN A 88 3.60 -3.04 22.06
N GLU A 89 2.94 -4.08 21.56
CA GLU A 89 2.61 -5.36 22.14
C GLU A 89 3.59 -6.41 21.65
N THR A 90 3.68 -7.46 22.44
CA THR A 90 4.97 -7.98 22.85
C THR A 90 5.64 -8.95 21.88
N ALA A 91 6.78 -8.54 21.30
CA ALA A 91 7.57 -9.27 20.32
C ALA A 91 8.14 -10.54 20.95
N THR A 92 7.41 -11.64 20.84
CA THR A 92 8.00 -12.97 20.73
C THR A 92 7.09 -13.80 19.84
N THR A 93 7.71 -14.44 18.84
CA THR A 93 7.15 -15.41 17.88
C THR A 93 6.37 -14.82 16.71
N GLN A 94 7.07 -14.71 15.56
CA GLN A 94 6.57 -14.41 14.21
C GLN A 94 5.60 -13.22 14.13
N ALA A 95 6.03 -12.13 13.49
CA ALA A 95 5.17 -10.99 13.15
C ALA A 95 4.00 -11.46 12.28
N THR A 96 2.98 -11.99 12.93
CA THR A 96 1.69 -12.33 12.34
C THR A 96 1.11 -10.97 12.04
N ALA A 97 1.18 -10.57 10.77
CA ALA A 97 0.72 -9.29 10.32
C ALA A 97 -0.70 -9.09 10.86
N VAL A 98 -0.85 -8.20 11.84
CA VAL A 98 -2.14 -7.88 12.42
C VAL A 98 -3.00 -7.39 11.24
N PRO A 99 -4.15 -8.03 10.98
CA PRO A 99 -4.97 -7.64 9.86
C PRO A 99 -5.38 -6.17 10.05
N PRO A 100 -5.26 -5.33 9.00
CA PRO A 100 -5.67 -3.94 9.10
C PRO A 100 -7.15 -3.86 9.50
N THR A 101 -7.51 -2.85 10.29
CA THR A 101 -8.92 -2.63 10.59
C THR A 101 -9.62 -2.18 9.32
N VAL A 102 -10.71 -2.86 8.97
CA VAL A 102 -11.56 -2.50 7.84
C VAL A 102 -12.71 -1.60 8.33
N LEU A 103 -12.76 -0.37 7.84
CA LEU A 103 -13.88 0.55 8.01
C LEU A 103 -14.73 0.53 6.75
N GLU A 104 -16.01 0.18 6.87
CA GLU A 104 -16.95 0.22 5.76
C GLU A 104 -17.60 1.61 5.69
N ILE A 105 -17.30 2.35 4.62
CA ILE A 105 -17.70 3.75 4.48
C ILE A 105 -18.56 3.92 3.23
N SER A 106 -19.74 4.53 3.40
CA SER A 106 -20.60 4.92 2.27
C SER A 106 -20.08 6.23 1.67
N ILE A 107 -19.55 6.17 0.45
CA ILE A 107 -18.97 7.34 -0.24
C ILE A 107 -20.01 8.45 -0.44
N ASP A 108 -21.28 8.09 -0.64
CA ASP A 108 -22.33 9.05 -0.95
C ASP A 108 -22.90 9.76 0.29
N ASN A 109 -22.69 9.19 1.49
CA ASN A 109 -23.36 9.66 2.72
C ASN A 109 -22.40 10.24 3.77
N ILE A 110 -21.08 10.23 3.53
CA ILE A 110 -20.09 10.74 4.49
C ILE A 110 -19.56 12.10 4.05
N ALA A 111 -19.56 13.07 4.96
CA ALA A 111 -18.88 14.34 4.73
C ALA A 111 -17.35 14.12 4.72
N PRO A 112 -16.58 14.84 3.87
CA PRO A 112 -15.13 14.71 3.84
C PRO A 112 -14.44 14.96 5.19
N GLU A 113 -14.95 15.90 5.98
CA GLU A 113 -14.46 16.20 7.33
C GLU A 113 -14.69 15.02 8.30
N ASP A 114 -15.92 14.49 8.34
CA ASP A 114 -16.27 13.33 9.17
C ASP A 114 -15.43 12.10 8.82
N PHE A 115 -15.11 11.94 7.53
CA PHE A 115 -14.26 10.87 7.05
C PHE A 115 -12.84 10.98 7.62
N LEU A 116 -12.23 12.17 7.57
CA LEU A 116 -10.90 12.41 8.16
C LEU A 116 -10.92 12.25 9.67
N ALA A 117 -11.93 12.81 10.36
CA ALA A 117 -12.06 12.69 11.81
C ALA A 117 -12.18 11.24 12.27
N ARG A 118 -12.96 10.40 11.56
CA ARG A 118 -13.06 8.96 11.84
C ARG A 118 -11.73 8.23 11.64
N ILE A 119 -10.97 8.58 10.60
CA ILE A 119 -9.66 7.98 10.34
C ILE A 119 -8.63 8.41 11.40
N CYS A 120 -8.59 9.70 11.74
CA CYS A 120 -7.68 10.23 12.76
C CYS A 120 -7.98 9.62 14.13
N ALA A 121 -9.26 9.58 14.52
CA ALA A 121 -9.70 8.91 15.75
C ALA A 121 -9.33 7.42 15.76
N ARG A 122 -9.43 6.73 14.62
CA ARG A 122 -9.10 5.29 14.54
C ARG A 122 -7.59 5.02 14.61
N MET A 123 -6.76 5.93 14.10
CA MET A 123 -5.30 5.84 14.19
C MET A 123 -4.72 6.48 15.46
N GLU A 124 -5.56 7.03 16.33
CA GLU A 124 -5.17 7.74 17.55
C GLU A 124 -4.22 8.93 17.26
N ILE A 125 -4.45 9.64 16.15
CA ILE A 125 -3.67 10.84 15.77
C ILE A 125 -4.47 12.10 16.11
N PRO A 126 -3.87 13.11 16.78
CA PRO A 126 -4.53 14.39 17.01
C PRO A 126 -4.79 15.13 15.70
N ASP A 127 -5.96 15.78 15.59
CA ASP A 127 -6.52 16.35 14.35
C ASP A 127 -5.66 17.44 13.66
N GLY A 128 -4.57 17.92 14.28
CA GLY A 128 -3.66 18.93 13.71
C GLY A 128 -2.39 18.38 13.07
N ASP A 129 -1.95 17.19 13.46
CA ASP A 129 -0.62 16.64 13.06
C ASP A 129 -0.73 15.51 12.04
N ALA A 130 -1.96 15.17 11.64
CA ALA A 130 -2.24 14.04 10.76
C ALA A 130 -1.83 14.33 9.31
N GLN A 131 -0.59 14.01 8.96
CA GLN A 131 -0.19 13.90 7.55
C GLN A 131 -0.58 12.51 7.05
N LEU A 132 -1.75 12.40 6.42
CA LEU A 132 -2.25 11.13 5.90
C LEU A 132 -2.03 11.03 4.40
N GLY A 133 -1.88 9.80 3.94
CA GLY A 133 -1.92 9.43 2.53
C GLY A 133 -2.75 8.18 2.31
N TRP A 134 -3.09 7.91 1.06
CA TRP A 134 -3.88 6.76 0.66
C TRP A 134 -3.29 6.05 -0.56
N LYS A 135 -3.58 4.75 -0.66
CA LYS A 135 -3.31 3.91 -1.83
C LYS A 135 -4.54 3.11 -2.22
N SER A 136 -4.69 2.89 -3.52
CA SER A 136 -5.67 1.94 -4.05
C SER A 136 -5.13 0.51 -3.97
N SER A 137 -6.00 -0.49 -3.83
CA SER A 137 -5.63 -1.92 -3.87
C SER A 137 -4.96 -2.38 -5.18
N ASP A 138 -5.00 -1.54 -6.22
CA ASP A 138 -4.36 -1.78 -7.51
C ASP A 138 -3.04 -1.00 -7.69
N ASP A 139 -2.74 -0.06 -6.80
CA ASP A 139 -1.48 0.69 -6.83
C ASP A 139 -0.32 -0.26 -6.47
N LEU A 140 0.85 -0.07 -7.08
CA LEU A 140 2.01 -0.91 -6.79
C LEU A 140 2.53 -0.58 -5.39
N LYS A 141 3.10 -1.57 -4.70
CA LYS A 141 3.70 -1.37 -3.37
C LYS A 141 4.72 -0.21 -3.33
N ARG A 142 5.44 -0.01 -4.44
CA ARG A 142 6.47 1.03 -4.61
C ARG A 142 5.92 2.41 -4.95
N ASP A 143 4.65 2.52 -5.34
CA ASP A 143 4.07 3.82 -5.67
C ASP A 143 3.99 4.67 -4.40
N LEU A 144 4.18 5.99 -4.56
CA LEU A 144 4.06 6.92 -3.44
C LEU A 144 2.58 7.04 -3.02
N PRO A 145 2.27 7.01 -1.72
CA PRO A 145 0.91 7.27 -1.26
C PRO A 145 0.44 8.65 -1.74
N LYS A 146 -0.80 8.75 -2.18
CA LYS A 146 -1.43 10.03 -2.55
C LYS A 146 -1.82 10.77 -1.28
N ARG A 147 -1.64 12.08 -1.21
CA ARG A 147 -1.93 12.88 -0.02
C ARG A 147 -3.43 12.84 0.34
N LEU A 148 -3.75 12.90 1.63
CA LEU A 148 -5.11 12.86 2.20
C LEU A 148 -5.22 13.81 3.41
N SER A 149 -4.82 15.07 3.25
CA SER A 149 -4.77 16.02 4.38
C SER A 149 -5.88 17.07 4.36
N THR A 150 -6.47 17.30 3.18
CA THR A 150 -7.52 18.31 2.98
C THR A 150 -8.81 17.64 2.55
N GLU A 151 -9.93 18.32 2.73
CA GLU A 151 -11.23 17.84 2.23
C GLU A 151 -11.23 17.60 0.72
N ASP A 152 -10.50 18.43 -0.04
CA ASP A 152 -10.39 18.28 -1.49
C ASP A 152 -9.60 17.03 -1.88
N ASP A 153 -8.59 16.64 -1.09
CA ASP A 153 -7.90 15.36 -1.27
C ASP A 153 -8.86 14.18 -1.09
N VAL A 154 -9.76 14.26 -0.09
CA VAL A 154 -10.77 13.23 0.18
C VAL A 154 -11.78 13.14 -0.96
N LYS A 155 -12.28 14.28 -1.45
CA LYS A 155 -13.18 14.33 -2.62
C LYS A 155 -12.49 13.72 -3.84
N ALA A 156 -11.23 14.09 -4.11
CA ALA A 156 -10.46 13.52 -5.22
C ALA A 156 -10.25 12.00 -5.07
N ALA A 157 -10.03 11.50 -3.86
CA ALA A 157 -9.98 10.07 -3.57
C ALA A 157 -11.33 9.40 -3.86
N PHE A 158 -12.44 9.96 -3.40
CA PHE A 158 -13.78 9.43 -3.65
C PHE A 158 -14.15 9.43 -5.13
N ASP A 159 -13.84 10.50 -5.86
CA ASP A 159 -14.03 10.60 -7.31
C ASP A 159 -13.19 9.57 -8.07
N TYR A 160 -12.02 9.21 -7.55
CA TYR A 160 -11.22 8.12 -8.09
C TYR A 160 -11.88 6.75 -7.89
N PHE A 161 -12.45 6.47 -6.70
CA PHE A 161 -13.06 5.17 -6.39
C PHE A 161 -14.48 4.99 -6.98
N ARG A 162 -15.26 6.07 -7.14
CA ARG A 162 -16.64 6.03 -7.65
C ARG A 162 -16.80 5.26 -8.98
N PRO A 163 -16.05 5.54 -10.06
CA PRO A 163 -16.19 4.80 -11.32
C PRO A 163 -15.71 3.33 -11.20
N ILE A 164 -14.78 3.06 -10.28
CA ILE A 164 -14.24 1.71 -10.08
C ILE A 164 -15.29 0.83 -9.35
N LEU A 165 -15.98 1.38 -8.35
CA LEU A 165 -17.06 0.70 -7.62
C LEU A 165 -18.32 0.50 -8.48
N LEU A 166 -18.63 1.45 -9.37
CA LEU A 166 -19.76 1.33 -10.31
C LEU A 166 -19.50 0.33 -11.45
N SER A 167 -18.24 -0.05 -11.69
CA SER A 167 -17.88 -0.95 -12.78
C SER A 167 -18.28 -2.39 -12.46
N LYS A 168 -19.40 -2.84 -13.05
CA LYS A 168 -19.89 -4.24 -13.00
C LYS A 168 -18.90 -5.31 -13.49
N ARG A 169 -17.86 -4.92 -14.23
CA ARG A 169 -16.88 -5.86 -14.81
C ARG A 169 -15.82 -6.33 -13.81
N ARG A 170 -15.69 -5.69 -12.65
CA ARG A 170 -14.66 -6.05 -11.68
C ARG A 170 -15.17 -7.12 -10.72
N GLN A 171 -14.38 -8.17 -10.56
CA GLN A 171 -14.64 -9.26 -9.61
C GLN A 171 -13.84 -9.11 -8.31
N LYS A 172 -12.77 -8.30 -8.32
CA LYS A 172 -11.88 -8.11 -7.16
C LYS A 172 -12.45 -7.05 -6.22
N LYS A 173 -12.45 -7.33 -4.91
CA LYS A 173 -12.80 -6.37 -3.86
C LYS A 173 -11.83 -5.18 -3.91
N ILE A 174 -12.37 -3.96 -3.93
CA ILE A 174 -11.60 -2.72 -3.98
C ILE A 174 -11.56 -2.15 -2.57
N PHE A 175 -10.38 -1.81 -2.10
CA PHE A 175 -10.20 -1.14 -0.81
C PHE A 175 -9.23 0.04 -0.95
N MET A 176 -9.35 1.00 -0.03
CA MET A 176 -8.46 2.13 0.13
C MET A 176 -7.58 1.90 1.36
N GLU A 177 -6.27 1.80 1.17
CA GLU A 177 -5.30 1.66 2.27
C GLU A 177 -4.84 3.04 2.74
N ILE A 178 -5.04 3.33 4.02
CA ILE A 178 -4.61 4.59 4.66
C ILE A 178 -3.20 4.42 5.22
N ILE A 179 -2.35 5.40 4.99
CA ILE A 179 -0.95 5.40 5.40
C ILE A 179 -0.67 6.69 6.14
N ASN A 180 -0.09 6.60 7.34
CA ASN A 180 0.39 7.77 8.07
C ASN A 180 1.76 8.20 7.50
N LEU A 181 1.82 9.39 6.90
CA LEU A 181 3.02 10.01 6.32
C LEU A 181 3.85 10.76 7.36
N ALA A 182 3.25 11.16 8.49
CA ALA A 182 3.93 11.92 9.55
C ALA A 182 4.95 11.07 10.32
N LYS A 183 4.77 9.74 10.35
CA LYS A 183 5.85 8.87 10.80
C LYS A 183 6.95 8.92 9.75
N PRO A 184 8.13 9.49 10.06
CA PRO A 184 9.25 9.47 9.12
C PRO A 184 9.44 8.00 8.76
N ALA A 185 9.31 7.68 7.47
CA ALA A 185 9.41 6.32 6.96
C ALA A 185 10.52 5.63 7.72
N GLU A 186 10.16 4.70 8.62
CA GLU A 186 11.14 3.97 9.42
C GLU A 186 12.14 3.44 8.40
N LYS A 187 13.35 4.03 8.42
CA LYS A 187 14.48 3.55 7.63
C LYS A 187 14.47 2.05 7.82
N THR A 188 14.27 1.33 6.71
CA THR A 188 14.39 -0.12 6.61
C THR A 188 15.45 -0.63 7.58
N ALA A 189 14.98 -1.25 8.66
CA ALA A 189 15.70 -2.07 9.63
C ALA A 189 17.17 -1.68 9.89
N ALA A 190 17.40 -0.65 10.70
CA ALA A 190 18.48 -0.77 11.68
C ALA A 190 17.97 -1.71 12.77
N ALA A 191 18.69 -2.81 13.01
CA ALA A 191 18.30 -3.85 13.95
C ALA A 191 17.79 -3.25 15.28
N PRO A 192 16.66 -3.76 15.84
CA PRO A 192 16.14 -3.27 17.10
C PRO A 192 17.25 -3.26 18.14
N LYS A 193 17.42 -2.12 18.84
CA LYS A 193 18.36 -2.03 19.95
C LYS A 193 17.99 -3.14 20.93
N VAL A 194 18.84 -4.17 20.97
CA VAL A 194 18.66 -5.47 21.66
C VAL A 194 18.24 -5.33 23.13
N THR A 195 18.42 -4.15 23.72
CA THR A 195 18.16 -3.88 25.12
C THR A 195 16.68 -3.80 25.50
N GLU A 196 15.77 -3.32 24.64
CA GLU A 196 14.34 -3.18 25.03
C GLU A 196 13.54 -4.48 24.91
N THR A 197 13.98 -5.41 24.06
CA THR A 197 13.30 -6.71 23.92
C THR A 197 13.60 -7.67 25.08
N ALA A 198 14.62 -7.40 25.89
CA ALA A 198 15.13 -8.36 26.88
C ALA A 198 14.25 -8.50 28.14
N TYR A 199 13.51 -7.46 28.55
CA TYR A 199 12.73 -7.44 29.81
C TYR A 199 11.24 -7.14 29.57
N ARG A 200 10.72 -7.65 28.46
CA ARG A 200 9.38 -7.32 27.98
C ARG A 200 8.27 -7.94 28.84
N ASP A 201 8.47 -9.16 29.31
CA ASP A 201 7.53 -9.84 30.20
C ASP A 201 7.46 -9.15 31.56
N GLU A 202 8.62 -8.73 32.08
CA GLU A 202 8.70 -7.92 33.30
C GLU A 202 7.97 -6.59 33.15
N LEU A 203 8.07 -5.94 31.99
CA LEU A 203 7.37 -4.69 31.73
C LEU A 203 5.85 -4.87 31.81
N ASN A 204 5.32 -5.96 31.27
CA ASN A 204 3.89 -6.26 31.33
C ASN A 204 3.44 -6.56 32.76
N ILE A 205 4.24 -7.31 33.53
CA ILE A 205 3.97 -7.60 34.95
C ILE A 205 3.90 -6.30 35.76
N VAL A 206 4.89 -5.41 35.60
CA VAL A 206 4.93 -4.12 36.30
C VAL A 206 3.75 -3.24 35.87
N LYS A 207 3.43 -3.17 34.57
CA LYS A 207 2.29 -2.39 34.07
C LYS A 207 0.96 -2.86 34.65
N ALA A 208 0.77 -4.18 34.77
CA ALA A 208 -0.43 -4.77 35.36
C ALA A 208 -0.50 -4.51 36.87
N ALA A 209 0.62 -4.67 37.58
CA ALA A 209 0.70 -4.45 39.03
C ALA A 209 0.46 -2.99 39.43
N LEU A 210 0.84 -2.03 38.58
CA LEU A 210 0.73 -0.60 38.84
C LEU A 210 -0.51 0.06 38.25
N ALA A 211 -1.36 -0.69 37.55
CA ALA A 211 -2.57 -0.13 36.97
C ALA A 211 -3.46 0.46 38.07
N CYS A 212 -3.62 1.78 38.05
CA CYS A 212 -4.37 2.52 39.04
C CYS A 212 -5.77 2.85 38.51
N GLU A 213 -6.82 2.42 39.22
CA GLU A 213 -8.21 2.71 38.84
C GLU A 213 -8.59 4.18 39.01
N LYS A 214 -7.86 4.93 39.85
CA LYS A 214 -8.15 6.34 40.15
C LYS A 214 -7.72 7.28 39.04
N HIS A 215 -6.76 6.90 38.21
CA HIS A 215 -6.26 7.73 37.11
C HIS A 215 -6.69 7.16 35.76
N ARG A 216 -7.30 8.00 34.93
CA ARG A 216 -7.70 7.66 33.56
C ARG A 216 -6.64 8.19 32.58
N GLY A 217 -6.32 7.43 31.53
CA GLY A 217 -5.40 7.85 30.46
C GLY A 217 -4.35 6.80 30.10
N HIS A 218 -3.47 7.14 29.14
CA HIS A 218 -2.41 6.26 28.65
C HIS A 218 -1.33 5.95 29.70
N ASN A 219 -1.12 6.85 30.67
CA ASN A 219 -0.17 6.69 31.79
C ASN A 219 -0.92 6.41 33.10
N ARG A 220 -1.68 5.32 33.13
CA ARG A 220 -2.48 4.91 34.31
C ARG A 220 -1.69 4.13 35.36
N TRP A 221 -0.37 4.27 35.40
CA TRP A 221 0.47 3.55 36.35
C TRP A 221 0.75 4.42 37.56
N CYS A 222 0.50 3.90 38.75
CA CYS A 222 0.80 4.62 39.98
C CYS A 222 1.43 3.73 41.02
N TYR A 223 2.38 4.29 41.75
CA TYR A 223 2.84 3.70 42.99
C TYR A 223 1.88 4.08 44.13
N VAL A 224 1.29 3.08 44.78
CA VAL A 224 0.42 3.29 45.94
C VAL A 224 1.27 3.23 47.21
N ARG A 225 1.59 4.41 47.75
CA ARG A 225 2.29 4.51 49.03
C ARG A 225 1.29 4.37 50.17
N ARG A 226 1.40 3.29 50.93
CA ARG A 226 0.67 3.11 52.19
C ARG A 226 1.43 3.78 53.32
N ASP A 227 1.15 5.07 53.53
CA ASP A 227 1.62 5.75 54.73
C ASP A 227 0.67 5.40 55.88
N ASN A 228 1.19 4.75 56.93
CA ASN A 228 0.39 4.18 58.05
C ASN A 228 -0.58 5.17 58.72
N GLU A 229 -0.39 6.48 58.55
CA GLU A 229 -1.16 7.52 59.24
C GLU A 229 -2.04 8.38 58.31
N LYS A 230 -1.74 8.47 57.01
CA LYS A 230 -2.37 9.44 56.08
C LYS A 230 -3.20 8.82 54.95
N GLY A 231 -3.40 7.51 55.02
CA GLY A 231 -4.11 6.76 53.98
C GLY A 231 -3.26 6.49 52.75
N GLU A 232 -3.88 5.89 51.74
CA GLU A 232 -3.20 5.49 50.50
C GLU A 232 -3.00 6.70 49.58
N ARG A 233 -1.74 7.10 49.38
CA ARG A 233 -1.37 8.16 48.43
C ARG A 233 -0.89 7.53 47.12
N CYS A 234 -1.56 7.83 46.02
CA CYS A 234 -1.15 7.40 44.68
C CYS A 234 -0.15 8.41 44.09
N VAL A 235 1.03 7.94 43.68
CA VAL A 235 2.04 8.72 42.96
C VAL A 235 2.05 8.27 41.50
N PRO A 236 1.72 9.14 40.53
CA PRO A 236 1.73 8.76 39.12
C PRO A 236 3.15 8.47 38.63
N LEU A 237 3.29 7.45 37.80
CA LEU A 237 4.55 7.04 37.18
C LEU A 237 4.46 7.18 35.67
N GLY A 238 5.52 7.70 35.05
CA GLY A 238 5.69 7.69 33.61
C GLY A 238 6.15 6.33 33.09
N LEU A 239 6.23 6.20 31.77
CA LEU A 239 6.71 4.98 31.13
C LEU A 239 8.19 4.71 31.46
N GLU A 240 9.00 5.76 31.59
CA GLU A 240 10.42 5.66 31.93
C GLU A 240 10.60 4.98 33.28
N GLU A 241 9.83 5.40 34.30
CA GLU A 241 9.90 4.77 35.61
C GLU A 241 9.42 3.31 35.54
N VAL A 242 8.31 3.05 34.87
CA VAL A 242 7.80 1.69 34.70
C VAL A 242 8.83 0.77 34.00
N THR A 243 9.61 1.28 33.04
CA THR A 243 10.68 0.52 32.38
C THR A 243 11.90 0.27 33.27
N LEU A 244 12.30 1.24 34.09
CA LEU A 244 13.37 1.05 35.08
C LEU A 244 12.99 -0.02 36.10
N TRP A 245 11.72 -0.06 36.48
CA TRP A 245 11.21 -1.08 37.40
C TRP A 245 11.21 -2.47 36.76
N ALA A 246 10.77 -2.57 35.51
CA ALA A 246 10.83 -3.82 34.74
C ALA A 246 12.26 -4.35 34.62
N ARG A 247 13.22 -3.45 34.36
CA ARG A 247 14.64 -3.80 34.31
C ARG A 247 15.15 -4.31 35.66
N LYS A 248 14.83 -3.64 36.77
CA LYS A 248 15.26 -4.10 38.10
C LYS A 248 14.61 -5.44 38.48
N LEU A 249 13.34 -5.65 38.10
CA LEU A 249 12.66 -6.93 38.27
C LEU A 249 13.37 -8.04 37.50
N HIS A 250 13.82 -7.77 36.27
CA HIS A 250 14.58 -8.70 35.45
C HIS A 250 15.95 -9.03 36.07
N GLU A 251 16.66 -8.01 36.57
CA GLU A 251 17.95 -8.19 37.25
C GLU A 251 17.81 -8.98 38.57
N ASP A 252 16.72 -8.77 39.33
CA ASP A 252 16.44 -9.52 40.56
C ASP A 252 16.02 -10.97 40.29
N LYS A 253 15.37 -11.27 39.16
CA LYS A 253 15.08 -12.67 38.78
C LYS A 253 16.35 -13.50 38.58
N ALA A 254 17.45 -12.87 38.15
CA ALA A 254 18.74 -13.53 37.97
C ALA A 254 19.46 -13.82 39.31
N LYS A 255 19.06 -13.18 40.41
CA LYS A 255 19.58 -13.45 41.75
C LYS A 255 18.93 -14.68 42.37
N PRO A 256 19.64 -15.41 43.26
CA PRO A 256 19.06 -16.52 44.00
C PRO A 256 17.89 -16.02 44.87
N GLU A 257 16.92 -16.88 45.12
CA GLU A 257 15.61 -16.53 45.70
C GLU A 257 15.72 -15.81 47.06
N ASN A 258 16.76 -16.10 47.84
CA ASN A 258 17.06 -15.47 49.14
C ASN A 258 17.60 -14.03 49.03
N GLU A 259 18.02 -13.58 47.85
CA GLU A 259 18.58 -12.24 47.61
C GLU A 259 17.63 -11.34 46.78
N ARG A 260 16.42 -11.81 46.46
CA ARG A 260 15.43 -11.03 45.72
C ARG A 260 14.86 -9.93 46.62
N GLU A 261 15.10 -8.69 46.26
CA GLU A 261 14.59 -7.52 47.00
C GLU A 261 13.19 -7.11 46.53
N LEU A 262 12.89 -7.34 45.25
CA LEU A 262 11.63 -7.00 44.62
C LEU A 262 10.65 -8.18 44.61
N ASP A 263 9.42 -7.88 45.00
CA ASP A 263 8.30 -8.79 44.84
C ASP A 263 7.63 -8.60 43.48
N ASP A 264 7.13 -9.69 42.89
CA ASP A 264 6.37 -9.64 41.62
C ASP A 264 5.11 -8.76 41.71
N LYS A 265 4.68 -8.45 42.94
CA LYS A 265 3.54 -7.56 43.22
C LYS A 265 3.91 -6.07 43.18
N CYS A 266 5.18 -5.72 42.97
CA CYS A 266 5.64 -4.33 42.89
C CYS A 266 5.24 -3.51 44.13
N THR A 267 5.19 -4.13 45.32
CA THR A 267 4.71 -3.46 46.54
C THR A 267 5.80 -2.54 47.11
N LYS A 268 7.06 -2.93 46.94
CA LYS A 268 8.22 -2.15 47.40
C LYS A 268 8.75 -1.28 46.26
N TYR A 269 8.75 0.04 46.47
CA TYR A 269 9.32 0.97 45.51
C TYR A 269 10.81 0.69 45.31
N PRO A 270 11.30 0.51 44.08
CA PRO A 270 12.71 0.37 43.80
C PRO A 270 13.48 1.58 44.32
N ASP A 271 14.49 1.33 45.14
CA ASP A 271 15.35 2.41 45.66
C ASP A 271 16.13 3.14 44.55
N VAL A 272 16.15 2.58 43.32
CA VAL A 272 16.71 3.19 42.10
C VAL A 272 15.89 4.38 41.58
N PHE A 273 14.67 4.62 42.07
CA PHE A 273 13.93 5.85 41.79
C PHE A 273 14.33 7.03 42.68
N LYS A 274 15.30 6.85 43.56
CA LYS A 274 16.15 7.97 43.99
C LYS A 274 17.05 8.34 42.81
N LEU A 275 16.45 8.75 41.69
CA LEU A 275 17.15 9.24 40.51
C LEU A 275 18.02 10.44 40.88
N ASP A 276 17.60 11.22 41.89
CA ASP A 276 18.43 12.25 42.54
C ASP A 276 19.77 11.69 43.07
N ASP A 277 19.81 10.45 43.55
CA ASP A 277 21.06 9.81 43.99
C ASP A 277 21.84 9.20 42.83
N MET A 278 21.18 8.80 41.74
CA MET A 278 21.85 8.38 40.49
C MET A 278 22.49 9.56 39.76
N GLU A 279 21.84 10.72 39.72
CA GLU A 279 22.44 11.98 39.22
C GLU A 279 23.62 12.39 40.09
N LYS A 280 23.52 12.28 41.43
CA LYS A 280 24.67 12.48 42.31
C LYS A 280 25.79 11.48 42.04
N VAL A 281 25.49 10.19 41.87
CA VAL A 281 26.50 9.16 41.56
C VAL A 281 27.13 9.38 40.18
N ALA A 282 26.35 9.81 39.19
CA ALA A 282 26.84 10.18 37.86
C ALA A 282 27.73 11.43 37.92
N ALA A 283 27.29 12.47 38.65
CA ALA A 283 28.05 13.68 38.90
C ALA A 283 29.35 13.37 39.67
N GLU A 284 29.32 12.51 40.68
CA GLU A 284 30.51 12.03 41.40
C GLU A 284 31.46 11.25 40.48
N ARG A 285 30.93 10.40 39.58
CA ARG A 285 31.78 9.69 38.58
C ARG A 285 32.41 10.67 37.61
N GLU A 286 31.68 11.67 37.16
CA GLU A 286 32.19 12.73 36.31
C GLU A 286 33.26 13.55 37.04
N GLU A 287 33.03 13.91 38.29
CA GLU A 287 34.00 14.63 39.14
C GLU A 287 35.26 13.80 39.39
N ARG A 288 35.13 12.50 39.67
CA ARG A 288 36.27 11.56 39.74
C ARG A 288 37.02 11.48 38.41
N SER A 289 36.34 11.54 37.27
CA SER A 289 36.98 11.55 35.96
C SER A 289 37.72 12.86 35.67
N LYS A 290 37.18 14.00 36.10
CA LYS A 290 37.82 15.31 36.01
C LYS A 290 39.05 15.38 36.92
N ASN A 291 38.97 14.83 38.13
CA ASN A 291 40.09 14.77 39.06
C ASN A 291 41.20 13.80 38.61
N ARG A 292 40.88 12.75 37.85
CA ARG A 292 41.88 11.85 37.23
C ARG A 292 42.73 12.51 36.14
N LYS A 293 42.28 13.59 35.50
CA LYS A 293 43.09 14.31 34.50
C LYS A 293 44.24 15.13 35.10
N LYS A 294 44.31 15.29 36.43
CA LYS A 294 45.29 16.19 37.07
C LYS A 294 46.46 15.48 37.77
N GLY A 295 46.53 14.16 37.77
CA GLY A 295 47.62 13.43 38.40
C GLY A 295 47.84 12.04 37.82
N ASN A 296 49.08 11.81 37.39
CA ASN A 296 49.66 10.58 36.84
C ASN A 296 49.37 10.28 35.37
N ALA A 297 50.44 10.44 34.57
CA ALA A 297 50.60 9.83 33.25
C ALA A 297 50.14 8.36 33.31
N ALA A 298 49.25 8.00 32.39
CA ALA A 298 48.78 6.63 32.25
C ALA A 298 49.97 5.69 32.04
N PRO A 299 49.98 4.50 32.66
CA PRO A 299 51.02 3.51 32.38
C PRO A 299 50.94 3.10 30.90
N GLU A 300 52.08 3.19 30.22
CA GLU A 300 52.27 2.81 28.83
C GLU A 300 52.02 1.31 28.67
N PHE A 301 50.89 0.94 28.07
CA PHE A 301 50.56 -0.44 27.77
C PHE A 301 51.30 -0.89 26.50
N HIS A 302 52.50 -1.45 26.68
CA HIS A 302 53.20 -2.18 25.61
C HIS A 302 52.50 -3.51 25.32
N LEU A 303 51.65 -3.53 24.29
CA LEU A 303 51.06 -4.77 23.76
C LEU A 303 52.10 -5.49 22.90
N HIS A 304 52.75 -6.51 23.44
CA HIS A 304 53.57 -7.44 22.67
C HIS A 304 52.67 -8.38 21.87
N MET A 305 52.49 -8.09 20.58
CA MET A 305 51.88 -9.02 19.64
C MET A 305 52.86 -10.16 19.34
N PRO A 306 52.47 -11.44 19.48
CA PRO A 306 53.35 -12.56 19.19
C PRO A 306 53.66 -12.64 17.69
N ALA A 307 54.93 -12.88 17.37
CA ALA A 307 55.47 -12.94 16.00
C ALA A 307 54.78 -13.98 15.09
N SER A 308 53.97 -14.89 15.64
CA SER A 308 53.23 -15.91 14.90
C SER A 308 52.10 -15.35 14.01
N MET A 309 51.70 -14.08 14.16
CA MET A 309 50.73 -13.44 13.25
C MET A 309 51.36 -12.63 12.11
N ALA A 310 52.68 -12.50 12.06
CA ALA A 310 53.37 -11.71 11.03
C ALA A 310 53.40 -12.37 9.63
N GLY A 311 53.01 -13.65 9.52
CA GLY A 311 53.11 -14.43 8.28
C GLY A 311 51.92 -14.38 7.32
N ILE A 312 50.81 -13.70 7.66
CA ILE A 312 49.59 -13.70 6.82
C ILE A 312 49.56 -12.56 5.79
N PHE A 313 50.47 -11.59 5.88
CA PHE A 313 50.60 -10.49 4.91
C PHE A 313 51.85 -10.63 4.04
N GLY A 314 52.09 -11.83 3.53
CA GLY A 314 53.15 -12.10 2.56
C GLY A 314 52.79 -11.60 1.16
N ASP A 315 53.77 -10.91 0.55
CA ASP A 315 53.91 -10.56 -0.86
C ASP A 315 52.96 -9.54 -1.49
N VAL A 316 53.32 -8.25 -1.32
CA VAL A 316 53.32 -7.30 -2.43
C VAL A 316 54.65 -6.51 -2.40
N SER A 317 55.74 -7.17 -2.81
CA SER A 317 57.03 -6.51 -3.06
C SER A 317 57.22 -6.34 -4.57
N ASN A 318 56.76 -5.21 -5.12
CA ASN A 318 57.44 -4.45 -6.18
C ASN A 318 56.53 -3.34 -6.72
N ALA A 319 56.56 -2.17 -6.07
CA ALA A 319 56.24 -0.92 -6.73
C ALA A 319 57.13 0.18 -6.13
N GLN A 320 57.81 0.90 -7.01
CA GLN A 320 58.77 1.95 -6.69
C GLN A 320 58.18 3.08 -5.82
N PRO A 321 59.02 3.82 -5.08
CA PRO A 321 58.58 4.94 -4.28
C PRO A 321 58.20 6.13 -5.17
N ALA A 322 56.90 6.36 -5.36
CA ALA A 322 56.38 7.61 -5.91
C ALA A 322 56.40 8.71 -4.83
N PRO A 323 56.72 9.96 -5.18
CA PRO A 323 56.91 11.03 -4.21
C PRO A 323 55.60 11.44 -3.53
N LYS A 324 55.71 11.70 -2.22
CA LYS A 324 54.70 12.29 -1.36
C LYS A 324 54.00 13.46 -2.07
N ARG A 325 52.74 13.26 -2.47
CA ARG A 325 51.80 14.38 -2.64
C ARG A 325 51.00 14.50 -1.36
N ALA A 326 51.16 15.66 -0.72
CA ALA A 326 50.25 16.16 0.30
C ALA A 326 48.82 16.03 -0.24
N ARG A 327 47.96 15.42 0.55
CA ARG A 327 46.54 15.35 0.27
C ARG A 327 45.95 16.58 0.94
N ASP A 328 45.88 17.66 0.17
CA ASP A 328 45.05 18.80 0.51
C ASP A 328 43.60 18.32 0.55
N THR A 329 42.99 18.46 1.71
CA THR A 329 41.57 18.28 1.93
C THR A 329 40.92 19.58 1.49
N GLU A 330 40.57 19.67 0.21
CA GLU A 330 39.75 20.77 -0.30
C GLU A 330 38.29 20.47 0.01
N ASP A 331 37.75 21.20 0.98
CA ASP A 331 36.32 21.46 1.17
C ASP A 331 35.79 22.08 -0.14
N SER A 332 34.96 21.33 -0.87
CA SER A 332 34.31 21.80 -2.10
C SER A 332 32.82 22.04 -1.84
N ASP A 333 32.53 23.06 -1.04
CA ASP A 333 31.26 23.77 -1.04
C ASP A 333 31.26 24.76 -2.21
N ASN A 334 30.90 24.31 -3.40
CA ASN A 334 30.69 25.20 -4.55
C ASN A 334 29.32 24.90 -5.18
N ASP A 335 28.27 25.41 -4.53
CA ASP A 335 26.97 25.69 -5.13
C ASP A 335 27.15 26.80 -6.19
N SER A 336 27.78 26.45 -7.30
CA SER A 336 27.86 27.32 -8.46
C SER A 336 26.53 27.23 -9.19
N ASP A 337 25.72 28.27 -9.02
CA ASP A 337 24.49 28.49 -9.78
C ASP A 337 24.75 28.25 -11.29
N ASP A 338 23.99 27.31 -11.83
CA ASP A 338 24.06 26.81 -13.20
C ASP A 338 23.48 27.88 -14.14
N ASP A 339 24.24 28.95 -14.40
CA ASP A 339 23.95 30.04 -15.35
C ASP A 339 24.09 29.56 -16.81
N ALA A 340 23.41 28.46 -17.15
CA ALA A 340 23.32 28.01 -18.53
C ALA A 340 22.49 29.03 -19.35
N PRO A 341 23.03 29.60 -20.44
CA PRO A 341 22.33 30.61 -21.22
C PRO A 341 21.00 30.07 -21.74
N ALA A 342 19.93 30.86 -21.55
CA ALA A 342 18.59 30.47 -21.97
C ALA A 342 18.53 30.23 -23.49
N VAL A 343 18.23 28.99 -23.89
CA VAL A 343 18.08 28.61 -25.30
C VAL A 343 16.67 28.98 -25.78
N SER A 344 16.58 29.69 -26.91
CA SER A 344 15.28 30.11 -27.46
C SER A 344 14.49 28.90 -27.99
N ILE A 345 13.16 28.93 -27.85
CA ILE A 345 12.30 27.84 -28.36
C ILE A 345 12.41 27.70 -29.89
N SER A 346 12.64 28.81 -30.59
CA SER A 346 12.82 28.85 -32.04
C SER A 346 14.04 28.05 -32.47
N ASP A 347 15.16 28.19 -31.75
CA ASP A 347 16.38 27.42 -32.03
C ASP A 347 16.15 25.92 -31.84
N VAL A 348 15.44 25.54 -30.77
CA VAL A 348 15.11 24.13 -30.51
C VAL A 348 14.23 23.54 -31.61
N LEU A 349 13.18 24.27 -32.02
CA LEU A 349 12.28 23.82 -33.10
C LEU A 349 13.01 23.72 -34.45
N ASN A 350 13.92 24.64 -34.75
CA ASN A 350 14.74 24.59 -35.96
C ASN A 350 15.72 23.41 -35.95
N VAL A 351 16.36 23.11 -34.82
CA VAL A 351 17.22 21.92 -34.68
C VAL A 351 16.40 20.64 -34.86
N LEU A 352 15.20 20.57 -34.29
CA LEU A 352 14.29 19.42 -34.45
C LEU A 352 13.83 19.27 -35.90
N HIS A 353 13.46 20.37 -36.56
CA HIS A 353 13.06 20.37 -37.97
C HIS A 353 14.19 19.92 -38.90
N LYS A 354 15.42 20.35 -38.65
CA LYS A 354 16.59 19.89 -39.39
C LYS A 354 16.81 18.38 -39.29
N LYS A 355 16.45 17.78 -38.14
CA LYS A 355 16.51 16.32 -37.94
C LYS A 355 15.31 15.58 -38.54
N MET A 356 14.14 16.23 -38.60
CA MET A 356 12.87 15.63 -39.01
C MET A 356 12.04 16.64 -39.81
N PRO A 357 12.35 16.84 -41.11
CA PRO A 357 11.74 17.88 -41.93
C PRO A 357 10.24 17.64 -42.17
N ASP A 358 9.82 16.38 -42.29
CA ASP A 358 8.44 16.01 -42.63
C ASP A 358 7.40 16.45 -41.58
N LEU A 359 7.83 16.69 -40.34
CA LEU A 359 6.95 17.08 -39.23
C LEU A 359 6.75 18.60 -39.12
N ASN A 360 7.48 19.40 -39.91
CA ASN A 360 7.35 20.85 -39.97
C ASN A 360 7.27 21.56 -38.61
N TYR A 361 8.19 21.26 -37.69
CA TYR A 361 8.21 21.80 -36.33
C TYR A 361 8.14 23.34 -36.17
N PRO A 362 8.63 24.18 -37.11
CA PRO A 362 8.53 25.63 -36.96
C PRO A 362 7.09 26.14 -36.87
N GLN A 363 6.10 25.38 -37.39
CA GLN A 363 4.69 25.77 -37.33
C GLN A 363 4.11 25.84 -35.90
N TYR A 364 4.75 25.18 -34.92
CA TYR A 364 4.29 25.17 -33.52
C TYR A 364 4.82 26.34 -32.70
N GLU A 365 5.74 27.15 -33.23
CA GLU A 365 6.39 28.24 -32.50
C GLU A 365 5.39 29.28 -31.99
N ALA A 366 4.46 29.70 -32.85
CA ALA A 366 3.44 30.68 -32.49
C ALA A 366 2.51 30.19 -31.37
N ALA A 367 2.15 28.90 -31.39
CA ALA A 367 1.29 28.30 -30.37
C ALA A 367 2.01 28.20 -29.01
N LEU A 368 3.29 27.81 -29.01
CA LEU A 368 4.11 27.72 -27.79
C LEU A 368 4.38 29.10 -27.18
N ARG A 369 4.67 30.11 -28.01
CA ARG A 369 4.80 31.50 -27.55
C ARG A 369 3.47 32.04 -27.01
N GLY A 370 2.34 31.68 -27.62
CA GLY A 370 1.00 32.03 -27.13
C GLY A 370 0.70 31.46 -25.74
N GLN A 371 1.35 30.37 -25.34
CA GLN A 371 1.27 29.78 -23.99
C GLN A 371 2.36 30.32 -23.04
N GLY A 372 3.12 31.34 -23.43
CA GLY A 372 4.17 31.93 -22.62
C GLY A 372 5.51 31.17 -22.64
N ILE A 373 5.68 30.16 -23.49
CA ILE A 373 6.94 29.39 -23.59
C ILE A 373 7.82 30.03 -24.67
N ALA A 374 8.66 30.97 -24.27
CA ALA A 374 9.62 31.64 -25.16
C ALA A 374 11.02 30.97 -25.16
N TYR A 375 11.38 30.27 -24.07
CA TYR A 375 12.69 29.65 -23.87
C TYR A 375 12.54 28.20 -23.43
N ALA A 376 13.47 27.33 -23.81
CA ALA A 376 13.43 25.90 -23.47
C ALA A 376 13.49 25.67 -21.95
N ASN A 377 14.22 26.53 -21.23
CA ASN A 377 14.35 26.48 -19.77
C ASN A 377 13.07 26.91 -19.05
N ALA A 378 12.12 27.56 -19.75
CA ALA A 378 10.82 27.92 -19.21
C ALA A 378 9.82 26.75 -19.22
N ILE A 379 10.19 25.59 -19.79
CA ILE A 379 9.36 24.38 -19.71
C ILE A 379 9.50 23.83 -18.29
N PRO A 380 8.41 23.81 -17.48
CA PRO A 380 8.45 23.26 -16.13
C PRO A 380 9.04 21.84 -16.17
N ARG A 381 9.91 21.50 -15.22
CA ARG A 381 10.51 20.14 -15.11
C ARG A 381 9.45 19.03 -15.15
N GLU A 382 8.24 19.32 -14.70
CA GLU A 382 7.06 18.45 -14.72
C GLU A 382 6.60 18.10 -16.16
N LEU A 383 6.72 19.02 -17.12
CA LEU A 383 6.45 18.79 -18.53
C LEU A 383 7.59 18.01 -19.22
N LEU A 384 8.85 18.26 -18.86
CA LEU A 384 10.00 17.48 -19.35
C LEU A 384 9.93 16.01 -18.92
N LEU A 385 9.43 15.73 -17.71
CA LEU A 385 9.20 14.36 -17.22
C LEU A 385 8.07 13.63 -17.97
N LEU A 386 7.15 14.36 -18.63
CA LEU A 386 6.15 13.77 -19.52
C LEU A 386 6.73 13.32 -20.86
N PHE A 387 7.84 13.91 -21.31
CA PHE A 387 8.52 13.54 -22.56
C PHE A 387 9.65 12.50 -22.37
N ALA A 388 10.21 12.36 -21.16
CA ALA A 388 11.33 11.46 -20.88
C ALA A 388 10.94 9.98 -20.66
N ARG A 389 9.65 9.62 -20.61
CA ARG A 389 9.18 8.22 -20.48
C ARG A 389 8.41 7.79 -21.73
N PRO A 390 9.03 7.07 -22.68
CA PRO A 390 8.35 6.63 -23.88
C PRO A 390 7.53 5.38 -23.53
N THR A 391 6.20 5.44 -23.63
CA THR A 391 5.35 4.40 -24.27
C THR A 391 3.86 4.59 -23.99
N LEU A 392 3.42 4.86 -22.76
CA LEU A 392 1.97 4.75 -22.46
C LEU A 392 1.19 6.07 -22.50
N ARG A 393 1.82 7.21 -22.16
CA ARG A 393 1.12 8.51 -22.21
C ARG A 393 1.20 9.18 -23.57
N PHE A 394 2.29 8.99 -24.32
CA PHE A 394 2.42 9.45 -25.70
C PHE A 394 1.36 8.82 -26.62
N LEU A 395 1.10 7.52 -26.49
CA LEU A 395 0.02 6.85 -27.23
C LEU A 395 -1.37 7.33 -26.80
N ARG A 396 -1.56 7.76 -25.55
CA ARG A 396 -2.82 8.32 -25.06
C ARG A 396 -3.06 9.73 -25.60
N VAL A 397 -2.03 10.58 -25.59
CA VAL A 397 -2.07 11.93 -26.16
C VAL A 397 -2.28 11.87 -27.67
N ILE A 398 -1.59 10.97 -28.39
CA ILE A 398 -1.82 10.75 -29.83
C ILE A 398 -3.22 10.21 -30.10
N ARG A 399 -3.71 9.26 -29.30
CA ARG A 399 -5.09 8.76 -29.41
C ARG A 399 -6.11 9.87 -29.18
N ASP A 400 -5.93 10.68 -28.15
CA ASP A 400 -6.88 11.73 -27.78
C ASP A 400 -6.84 12.91 -28.79
N LEU A 401 -5.67 13.18 -29.40
CA LEU A 401 -5.53 14.08 -30.56
C LEU A 401 -6.18 13.52 -31.83
N LEU A 402 -5.98 12.24 -32.14
CA LEU A 402 -6.60 11.58 -33.31
C LEU A 402 -8.12 11.48 -33.18
N VAL A 403 -8.64 11.25 -31.97
CA VAL A 403 -10.08 11.25 -31.67
C VAL A 403 -10.67 12.66 -31.77
N SER A 404 -9.91 13.69 -31.41
CA SER A 404 -10.37 15.09 -31.55
C SER A 404 -10.34 15.60 -33.01
N LEU A 405 -9.52 14.99 -33.88
CA LEU A 405 -9.34 15.43 -35.26
C LEU A 405 -10.29 14.77 -36.28
N HIS A 406 -11.09 13.76 -35.88
CA HIS A 406 -12.07 13.12 -36.76
C HIS A 406 -13.41 12.82 -36.07
N PRO A 407 -14.42 13.70 -36.17
CA PRO A 407 -15.77 13.38 -35.76
C PRO A 407 -16.53 12.79 -36.96
N THR A 408 -16.56 11.47 -37.10
CA THR A 408 -17.44 10.83 -38.10
C THR A 408 -18.30 9.73 -37.52
N ARG A 409 -19.59 10.07 -37.46
CA ARG A 409 -20.81 9.27 -37.45
C ARG A 409 -20.75 8.17 -38.52
N VAL A 410 -21.01 6.90 -38.15
CA VAL A 410 -21.29 5.82 -39.10
C VAL A 410 -22.41 4.94 -38.52
N GLU A 411 -23.47 4.79 -39.32
CA GLU A 411 -24.62 3.92 -39.08
C GLU A 411 -24.32 2.46 -39.48
N ASP A 412 -25.05 1.53 -38.85
CA ASP A 412 -24.95 0.08 -39.02
C ASP A 412 -25.55 -0.44 -40.33
N ALA A 413 -24.92 -1.47 -40.93
CA ALA A 413 -25.63 -2.57 -41.60
C ALA A 413 -24.76 -3.87 -41.61
N PRO A 414 -25.37 -5.08 -41.57
CA PRO A 414 -24.68 -6.35 -41.31
C PRO A 414 -24.49 -7.21 -42.58
N SER A 415 -23.53 -8.15 -42.58
CA SER A 415 -23.71 -9.54 -43.09
C SER A 415 -22.44 -10.42 -43.07
N GLN A 416 -22.64 -11.64 -42.56
CA GLN A 416 -22.19 -12.97 -43.04
C GLN A 416 -20.76 -13.54 -42.87
N ARG A 417 -20.82 -14.82 -42.47
CA ARG A 417 -19.79 -15.84 -42.28
C ARG A 417 -19.21 -16.36 -43.61
N CYS A 418 -17.93 -16.71 -43.66
CA CYS A 418 -17.47 -18.08 -43.96
C CYS A 418 -15.94 -18.26 -43.77
N SER A 419 -15.57 -19.51 -43.54
CA SER A 419 -14.36 -20.03 -42.90
C SER A 419 -13.16 -20.16 -43.85
N THR A 420 -11.94 -19.93 -43.33
CA THR A 420 -10.72 -20.75 -43.52
C THR A 420 -9.59 -20.14 -42.68
N LEU A 421 -9.06 -20.93 -41.74
CA LEU A 421 -8.02 -20.53 -40.80
C LEU A 421 -6.65 -20.45 -41.50
N HIS A 422 -6.16 -19.23 -41.68
CA HIS A 422 -4.77 -18.88 -41.43
C HIS A 422 -4.81 -17.47 -40.83
N GLU A 423 -4.61 -17.37 -39.51
CA GLU A 423 -4.79 -16.12 -38.76
C GLU A 423 -3.83 -15.03 -39.27
N ARG A 424 -4.33 -14.16 -40.15
CA ARG A 424 -3.71 -12.86 -40.40
C ARG A 424 -4.04 -11.95 -39.21
N PRO A 425 -3.06 -11.26 -38.61
CA PRO A 425 -3.35 -10.24 -37.61
C PRO A 425 -4.24 -9.16 -38.26
N PRO A 426 -5.13 -8.52 -37.49
CA PRO A 426 -6.08 -7.54 -38.01
C PRO A 426 -5.37 -6.46 -38.82
N SER A 427 -6.00 -6.00 -39.90
CA SER A 427 -5.46 -5.05 -40.90
C SER A 427 -4.84 -3.78 -40.32
N ASN A 428 -5.22 -3.40 -39.10
CA ASN A 428 -4.73 -2.21 -38.40
C ASN A 428 -3.35 -2.41 -37.75
N TRP A 429 -2.90 -3.67 -37.55
CA TRP A 429 -1.62 -3.95 -36.89
C TRP A 429 -0.42 -3.64 -37.78
N ALA A 430 -0.55 -3.81 -39.10
CA ALA A 430 0.50 -3.44 -40.04
C ALA A 430 0.74 -1.92 -40.07
N VAL A 431 -0.32 -1.11 -39.92
CA VAL A 431 -0.23 0.36 -39.88
C VAL A 431 0.41 0.81 -38.57
N ILE A 432 -0.01 0.24 -37.44
CA ILE A 432 0.58 0.54 -36.13
C ILE A 432 2.05 0.13 -36.10
N MET A 433 2.41 -1.03 -36.64
CA MET A 433 3.80 -1.49 -36.69
C MET A 433 4.69 -0.63 -37.59
N ARG A 434 4.16 -0.03 -38.67
CA ARG A 434 4.90 0.93 -39.49
C ARG A 434 5.17 2.24 -38.76
N VAL A 435 4.18 2.76 -38.03
CA VAL A 435 4.32 3.98 -37.23
C VAL A 435 5.29 3.74 -36.07
N VAL A 436 5.16 2.61 -35.37
CA VAL A 436 6.07 2.22 -34.30
C VAL A 436 7.49 2.02 -34.85
N ALA A 437 7.66 1.29 -35.95
CA ALA A 437 8.97 1.10 -36.57
C ALA A 437 9.63 2.40 -37.06
N ALA A 438 8.84 3.38 -37.52
CA ALA A 438 9.35 4.70 -37.90
C ALA A 438 9.86 5.49 -36.67
N VAL A 439 9.25 5.30 -35.50
CA VAL A 439 9.61 6.02 -34.27
C VAL A 439 10.76 5.35 -33.51
N MET A 440 10.81 4.03 -33.45
CA MET A 440 11.79 3.29 -32.63
C MET A 440 12.71 2.35 -33.40
N GLY A 441 12.60 2.29 -34.72
CA GLY A 441 13.33 1.35 -35.58
C GLY A 441 12.64 0.00 -35.71
N TRP A 442 12.75 -0.63 -36.89
CA TRP A 442 12.04 -1.86 -37.22
C TRP A 442 12.38 -3.03 -36.29
N GLU A 443 13.65 -3.18 -35.88
CA GLU A 443 14.07 -4.25 -34.96
C GLU A 443 13.39 -4.14 -33.59
N LYS A 444 13.27 -2.93 -33.05
CA LYS A 444 12.61 -2.71 -31.75
C LYS A 444 11.09 -2.86 -31.85
N ALA A 445 10.51 -2.44 -32.97
CA ALA A 445 9.10 -2.66 -33.24
C ALA A 445 8.78 -4.15 -33.34
N GLU A 446 9.59 -4.94 -34.05
CA GLU A 446 9.40 -6.38 -34.17
C GLU A 446 9.62 -7.11 -32.84
N ALA A 447 10.57 -6.65 -32.00
CA ALA A 447 10.74 -7.15 -30.64
C ALA A 447 9.50 -6.87 -29.76
N LEU A 448 8.89 -5.70 -29.89
CA LEU A 448 7.64 -5.35 -29.20
C LEU A 448 6.48 -6.25 -29.69
N ARG A 449 6.40 -6.52 -30.99
CA ARG A 449 5.39 -7.42 -31.58
C ARG A 449 5.57 -8.85 -31.07
N GLN A 450 6.79 -9.37 -31.07
CA GLN A 450 7.12 -10.69 -30.53
C GLN A 450 6.74 -10.78 -29.06
N TRP A 451 7.05 -9.76 -28.26
CA TRP A 451 6.70 -9.69 -26.85
C TRP A 451 5.18 -9.71 -26.62
N VAL A 452 4.40 -8.92 -27.38
CA VAL A 452 2.93 -8.91 -27.28
C VAL A 452 2.33 -10.27 -27.64
N LEU A 453 2.83 -10.93 -28.68
CA LEU A 453 2.38 -12.27 -29.08
C LEU A 453 2.76 -13.35 -28.04
N TYR A 454 3.94 -13.24 -27.44
CA TYR A 454 4.44 -14.19 -26.44
C TYR A 454 3.76 -14.04 -25.07
N SER A 455 3.46 -12.80 -24.66
CA SER A 455 2.72 -12.51 -23.43
C SER A 455 1.25 -12.95 -23.51
N GLY A 456 0.62 -12.85 -24.68
CA GLY A 456 -0.74 -13.36 -24.89
C GLY A 456 -0.86 -14.89 -24.79
N MET A 457 0.18 -15.64 -25.16
CA MET A 457 0.16 -17.11 -25.07
C MET A 457 0.48 -17.66 -23.67
N ASN A 458 1.22 -16.91 -22.83
CA ASN A 458 1.58 -17.36 -21.48
C ASN A 458 0.48 -17.14 -20.42
N GLU A 459 -0.52 -16.32 -20.70
CA GLU A 459 -1.73 -16.24 -19.86
C GLU A 459 -2.66 -17.45 -20.05
N PHE A 460 -2.57 -18.15 -21.19
CA PHE A 460 -3.41 -19.32 -21.48
C PHE A 460 -2.88 -20.65 -20.89
N LYS A 461 -1.64 -20.69 -20.38
CA LYS A 461 -1.01 -21.91 -19.84
C LYS A 461 -0.95 -21.99 -18.30
N LYS A 462 -1.56 -21.04 -17.59
CA LYS A 462 -1.60 -21.04 -16.11
C LYS A 462 -2.86 -21.69 -15.50
N GLU A 463 -3.58 -22.51 -16.26
CA GLU A 463 -4.54 -23.47 -15.71
C GLU A 463 -3.82 -24.80 -15.40
N THR A 464 -3.55 -25.02 -14.12
CA THR A 464 -3.26 -26.27 -13.35
C THR A 464 -2.70 -27.53 -14.05
N PRO A 465 -1.79 -28.23 -13.35
CA PRO A 465 -2.18 -29.56 -12.88
C PRO A 465 -2.08 -29.75 -11.36
N ARG A 466 -3.10 -30.43 -10.83
CA ARG A 466 -3.19 -30.98 -9.46
C ARG A 466 -2.06 -31.97 -9.19
N ALA A 467 -1.38 -31.81 -8.07
CA ALA A 467 -0.60 -32.89 -7.46
C ALA A 467 -1.55 -33.83 -6.71
N PHE A 468 -1.60 -35.09 -7.16
CA PHE A 468 -2.08 -36.25 -6.42
C PHE A 468 -0.91 -36.71 -5.53
N SER A 469 -1.10 -36.79 -4.22
CA SER A 469 -0.19 -37.52 -3.33
C SER A 469 -0.99 -38.60 -2.60
N GLU A 470 -0.94 -39.80 -3.16
CA GLU A 470 -1.30 -41.03 -2.47
C GLU A 470 -0.28 -41.30 -1.36
N GLY A 471 -0.80 -41.59 -0.17
CA GLY A 471 -0.02 -42.23 0.89
C GLY A 471 0.15 -43.71 0.57
N ARG A 472 1.38 -44.21 0.78
CA ARG A 472 1.64 -45.65 0.93
C ARG A 472 2.56 -45.88 2.12
N GLU A 473 1.96 -46.57 3.08
CA GLU A 473 2.48 -47.60 3.98
C GLU A 473 3.99 -47.85 3.98
N GLY A 474 4.53 -47.87 5.20
CA GLY A 474 5.85 -48.39 5.54
C GLY A 474 5.87 -48.82 7.01
N GLU A 475 5.14 -49.90 7.31
CA GLU A 475 5.30 -50.72 8.51
C GLU A 475 6.61 -51.53 8.39
N ALA A 476 7.51 -51.43 9.36
CA ALA A 476 8.50 -52.46 9.64
C ALA A 476 8.81 -52.49 11.14
N ARG A 477 8.48 -53.63 11.74
CA ARG A 477 8.80 -54.06 13.11
C ARG A 477 10.32 -54.27 13.25
N THR A 478 10.93 -53.77 14.32
CA THR A 478 11.53 -54.52 15.46
C THR A 478 12.35 -53.58 16.33
#